data_AF-A0AAW0B938-F1
#
_entry.id   AF-A0AAW0B938-F1
#
_cell.length_a   1.000
_cell.length_b   1.000
_cell.length_c   1.000
_cell.angle_alpha   90.00
_cell.angle_beta   90.00
_cell.angle_gamma   90.00
#
_symmetry.space_group_name_H-M   'P 1'
#
loop_
_entity.id
_entity.type
_entity.pdbx_description
1 polymer ?
#
loop_
_entity_poly.entity_id
_entity_poly.type
_entity_poly.pdbx_seq_one_letter_code
_entity_poly.pdbx_strand_id
1 'polypeptide(L)'
;LNFDLDFNVEHDEHADIAASDRQIDESLIDEALDHIQPDSSGAEDETNAAETVTDSEIHKQLLALKARRDDEIKKYKMPLCYIRGDFFDRPPHPVFALHNSMKGSGLNPSDLYLRDVFIWLPYLLPGCPTRFICTCGAALSRNGFNDDPIARRVRHIPDDFFLFTNRFICDDRRLNEPGCGTSWQGTDPHILAQLPRQVQVAFPGTIFGYGPIIHSFNPSLASAYISPRGAISKLLVRLMRNSFSHRHGAAPFSEMVTEVQYLSHADNELIYTAAANSYGQTGLMRFSAFDDPKGYAGSPPSAPYLKGLFTDIISAPRIYIERDTATKPLTIAKADHAFDVTKHIGGVKGERIFTAAYTCMNEFEEARGHSILSILQVAGPCRRHVRLLRASKNPPTQILYTDSPQGRLNYFPIMMISCFLPAERSFHE
;
A
#
# COMPACT_ATOMS: atom_id res chain seq x y z
N LEU A 1 16.62 42.53 -31.44
CA LEU A 1 15.18 42.66 -31.71
C LEU A 1 14.48 42.14 -30.47
N ASN A 2 14.10 43.07 -29.60
CA ASN A 2 13.42 42.86 -28.32
C ASN A 2 12.01 42.30 -28.55
N PHE A 3 11.60 41.38 -27.68
CA PHE A 3 10.20 41.22 -27.32
C PHE A 3 10.11 41.24 -25.79
N ASP A 4 9.77 42.42 -25.27
CA ASP A 4 9.22 42.61 -23.94
C ASP A 4 7.88 41.86 -23.85
N LEU A 5 7.70 41.06 -22.81
CA LEU A 5 6.42 40.52 -22.40
C LEU A 5 6.01 41.25 -21.12
N ASP A 6 5.18 42.27 -21.28
CA ASP A 6 4.44 42.91 -20.20
C ASP A 6 3.42 41.91 -19.63
N PHE A 7 3.55 41.63 -18.33
CA PHE A 7 2.51 40.95 -17.57
C PHE A 7 1.46 41.98 -17.16
N ASN A 8 0.34 42.01 -17.87
CA ASN A 8 -0.89 42.62 -17.34
C ASN A 8 -1.41 41.72 -16.22
N VAL A 9 -1.15 42.14 -14.98
CA VAL A 9 -1.88 41.68 -13.80
C VAL A 9 -3.22 42.42 -13.80
N GLU A 10 -4.25 41.78 -14.37
CA GLU A 10 -5.61 42.27 -14.19
C GLU A 10 -6.07 41.93 -12.76
N HIS A 11 -6.52 42.97 -12.06
CA HIS A 11 -7.13 42.93 -10.73
C HIS A 11 -8.35 42.01 -10.72
N ASP A 12 -8.25 40.89 -9.99
CA ASP A 12 -9.42 40.08 -9.61
C ASP A 12 -10.14 40.75 -8.44
N GLU A 13 -11.22 41.45 -8.75
CA GLU A 13 -12.10 42.17 -7.81
C GLU A 13 -12.97 41.22 -6.95
N HIS A 14 -12.71 39.91 -6.98
CA HIS A 14 -13.46 38.90 -6.21
C HIS A 14 -12.59 38.07 -5.25
N ALA A 15 -11.33 38.44 -5.04
CA ALA A 15 -10.44 37.78 -4.08
C ALA A 15 -10.84 38.01 -2.59
N ASP A 16 -11.77 38.93 -2.30
CA ASP A 16 -12.08 39.36 -0.92
C ASP A 16 -13.28 38.65 -0.23
N ILE A 17 -13.85 37.59 -0.82
CA ILE A 17 -14.94 36.83 -0.14
C ILE A 17 -14.39 35.74 0.81
N ALA A 18 -13.07 35.53 0.87
CA ALA A 18 -12.45 34.54 1.75
C ALA A 18 -12.03 35.07 3.15
N ALA A 19 -12.31 36.34 3.48
CA ALA A 19 -11.84 36.97 4.72
C ALA A 19 -12.95 37.35 5.71
N SER A 20 -14.02 36.54 5.85
CA SER A 20 -14.86 36.63 7.04
C SER A 20 -14.39 35.62 8.08
N ASP A 21 -13.62 36.11 9.04
CA ASP A 21 -13.24 35.43 10.29
C ASP A 21 -14.47 34.97 11.07
N ARG A 22 -15.02 33.82 10.68
CA ARG A 22 -15.68 32.93 11.64
C ARG A 22 -14.64 31.89 12.01
N GLN A 23 -13.97 32.14 13.13
CA GLN A 23 -13.21 31.13 13.84
C GLN A 23 -14.15 29.94 14.06
N ILE A 24 -14.00 28.90 13.22
CA ILE A 24 -14.63 27.61 13.48
C ILE A 24 -13.88 27.09 14.69
N ASP A 25 -14.61 26.84 15.76
CA ASP A 25 -14.06 26.22 16.97
C ASP A 25 -13.62 24.80 16.62
N GLU A 26 -12.34 24.64 16.29
CA GLU A 26 -11.72 23.37 15.90
C GLU A 26 -11.75 22.35 17.06
N SER A 27 -12.02 22.77 18.30
CA SER A 27 -12.14 21.86 19.44
C SER A 27 -13.35 20.91 19.36
N LEU A 28 -14.39 21.28 18.59
CA LEU A 28 -15.58 20.45 18.37
C LEU A 28 -15.40 19.36 17.29
N ILE A 29 -14.33 19.46 16.50
CA ILE A 29 -13.96 18.44 15.51
C ILE A 29 -13.10 17.36 16.19
N ASP A 30 -12.27 17.75 17.14
CA ASP A 30 -11.40 16.83 17.89
C ASP A 30 -12.22 15.91 18.81
N GLU A 31 -13.20 16.42 19.57
CA GLU A 31 -14.03 15.58 20.48
C GLU A 31 -14.96 14.59 19.75
N ALA A 32 -15.30 14.84 18.48
CA ALA A 32 -16.19 13.96 17.69
C ALA A 32 -15.43 12.88 16.89
N LEU A 33 -14.12 13.05 16.69
CA LEU A 33 -13.25 12.09 16.01
C LEU A 33 -12.61 11.08 16.98
N ASP A 34 -12.57 11.38 18.28
CA ASP A 34 -11.99 10.50 19.32
C ASP A 34 -12.74 9.15 19.50
N HIS A 35 -13.96 9.01 18.98
CA HIS A 35 -14.74 7.75 19.05
C HIS A 35 -14.71 6.89 17.78
N ILE A 36 -14.09 7.37 16.70
CA ILE A 36 -13.74 6.54 15.54
C ILE A 36 -12.22 6.45 15.60
N GLN A 37 -11.68 5.44 16.28
CA GLN A 37 -10.26 5.12 16.07
C GLN A 37 -10.08 4.99 14.56
N PRO A 38 -9.28 5.86 13.92
CA PRO A 38 -9.07 5.75 12.50
C PRO A 38 -8.46 4.36 12.29
N ASP A 39 -9.06 3.54 11.42
CA ASP A 39 -8.58 2.17 11.12
C ASP A 39 -7.07 2.12 10.80
N SER A 40 -6.45 3.27 10.51
CA SER A 40 -5.01 3.45 10.35
C SER A 40 -4.17 3.28 11.62
N SER A 41 -4.64 3.66 12.81
CA SER A 41 -3.84 3.52 14.05
C SER A 41 -3.70 2.06 14.44
N GLY A 42 -4.76 1.27 14.31
CA GLY A 42 -4.74 -0.16 14.63
C GLY A 42 -3.75 -0.97 13.79
N ALA A 43 -3.51 -0.58 12.53
CA ALA A 43 -2.52 -1.26 11.67
C ALA A 43 -1.06 -0.97 12.11
N GLU A 44 -0.79 0.26 12.55
CA GLU A 44 0.50 0.68 13.09
C GLU A 44 0.76 -0.01 14.44
N ASP A 45 -0.23 -0.01 15.33
CA ASP A 45 -0.16 -0.68 16.63
C ASP A 45 0.10 -2.19 16.48
N GLU A 46 -0.59 -2.86 15.55
CA GLU A 46 -0.37 -4.28 15.29
C GLU A 46 1.04 -4.54 14.71
N THR A 47 1.54 -3.64 13.86
CA THR A 47 2.89 -3.75 13.31
C THR A 47 3.94 -3.64 14.40
N ASN A 48 3.79 -2.66 15.29
CA ASN A 48 4.68 -2.46 16.43
C ASN A 48 4.61 -3.65 17.40
N ALA A 49 3.40 -4.17 17.66
CA ALA A 49 3.21 -5.36 18.49
C ALA A 49 3.79 -6.64 17.85
N ALA A 50 3.90 -6.68 16.53
CA ALA A 50 4.46 -7.81 15.79
C ALA A 50 5.99 -7.76 15.63
N GLU A 51 6.64 -6.72 16.17
CA GLU A 51 8.10 -6.63 16.22
C GLU A 51 8.71 -7.81 16.99
N THR A 52 9.94 -8.16 16.61
CA THR A 52 10.61 -9.31 17.22
C THR A 52 11.03 -8.97 18.64
N VAL A 53 10.49 -9.69 19.63
CA VAL A 53 10.90 -9.57 21.02
C VAL A 53 12.37 -9.95 21.17
N THR A 54 13.13 -9.13 21.89
CA THR A 54 14.54 -9.40 22.23
C THR A 54 14.68 -10.79 22.86
N ASP A 55 15.75 -11.49 22.49
CA ASP A 55 16.05 -12.87 22.91
C ASP A 55 15.06 -13.96 22.48
N SER A 56 14.06 -13.67 21.64
CA SER A 56 13.26 -14.71 20.97
C SER A 56 14.11 -15.55 20.00
N GLU A 57 13.66 -16.76 19.67
CA GLU A 57 14.34 -17.62 18.69
C GLU A 57 14.45 -16.95 17.32
N ILE A 58 13.43 -16.20 16.91
CA ILE A 58 13.45 -15.38 15.71
C ILE A 58 14.49 -14.26 15.81
N HIS A 59 14.56 -13.54 16.93
CA HIS A 59 15.56 -12.48 17.11
C HIS A 59 16.99 -13.03 17.00
N LYS A 60 17.25 -14.18 17.63
CA LYS A 60 18.53 -14.90 17.51
C LYS A 60 18.82 -15.31 16.06
N GLN A 61 17.82 -15.82 15.34
CA GLN A 61 17.92 -16.16 13.92
C GLN A 61 18.34 -14.94 13.09
N LEU A 62 17.69 -13.79 13.29
CA LEU A 62 17.96 -12.57 12.54
C LEU A 62 19.33 -11.97 12.84
N LEU A 63 19.77 -12.01 14.11
CA LEU A 63 21.14 -11.62 14.49
C LEU A 63 22.19 -12.52 13.83
N ALA A 64 22.00 -13.83 13.90
CA ALA A 64 22.90 -14.79 13.27
C ALA A 64 22.93 -14.63 11.74
N LEU A 65 21.77 -14.36 11.13
CA LEU A 65 21.66 -14.06 9.71
C LEU A 65 22.41 -12.80 9.33
N LYS A 66 22.24 -11.71 10.08
CA LYS A 66 22.96 -10.44 9.84
C LYS A 66 24.47 -10.63 9.87
N ALA A 67 25.00 -11.27 10.92
CA ALA A 67 26.43 -11.57 11.04
C ALA A 67 26.94 -12.44 9.88
N ARG A 68 26.20 -13.52 9.56
CA ARG A 68 26.53 -14.39 8.42
C ARG A 68 26.54 -13.64 7.08
N ARG A 69 25.59 -12.72 6.86
CA ARG A 69 25.52 -11.92 5.63
C ARG A 69 26.72 -10.98 5.49
N ASP A 70 27.17 -10.36 6.57
CA ASP A 70 28.40 -9.56 6.55
C ASP A 70 29.62 -10.39 6.09
N ASP A 71 29.76 -11.61 6.61
CA ASP A 71 30.87 -12.49 6.26
C ASP A 71 30.79 -12.99 4.82
N GLU A 72 29.59 -13.36 4.36
CA GLU A 72 29.36 -13.77 2.97
C GLU A 72 29.63 -12.64 1.98
N ILE A 73 29.20 -11.41 2.27
CA ILE A 73 29.46 -10.26 1.40
C ILE A 73 30.95 -9.92 1.39
N LYS A 74 31.66 -10.02 2.52
CA LYS A 74 33.12 -9.84 2.55
C LYS A 74 33.82 -10.88 1.67
N LYS A 75 33.45 -12.15 1.83
CA LYS A 75 34.10 -13.31 1.19
C LYS A 75 33.75 -13.48 -0.28
N TYR A 76 32.45 -13.44 -0.62
CA TYR A 76 31.94 -13.75 -1.96
C TYR A 76 31.41 -12.53 -2.71
N LYS A 77 31.45 -11.34 -2.11
CA LYS A 77 30.90 -10.07 -2.66
C LYS A 77 29.38 -10.04 -2.82
N MET A 78 28.68 -11.11 -2.43
CA MET A 78 27.23 -11.18 -2.40
C MET A 78 26.74 -12.28 -1.43
N PRO A 79 25.47 -12.23 -0.99
CA PRO A 79 24.86 -13.30 -0.22
C PRO A 79 24.88 -14.64 -0.96
N LEU A 80 25.04 -15.75 -0.22
CA LEU A 80 24.99 -17.09 -0.80
C LEU A 80 23.63 -17.40 -1.45
N CYS A 81 22.53 -16.85 -0.94
CA CYS A 81 21.22 -17.04 -1.57
C CYS A 81 21.20 -16.50 -3.02
N TYR A 82 21.85 -15.36 -3.28
CA TYR A 82 21.95 -14.80 -4.64
C TYR A 82 22.79 -15.67 -5.56
N ILE A 83 23.89 -16.25 -5.05
CA ILE A 83 24.73 -17.19 -5.81
C ILE A 83 23.92 -18.43 -6.22
N ARG A 84 23.00 -18.87 -5.37
CA ARG A 84 22.06 -19.97 -5.66
C ARG A 84 20.92 -19.57 -6.62
N GLY A 85 20.81 -18.30 -6.99
CA GLY A 85 19.72 -17.79 -7.82
C GLY A 85 18.41 -17.58 -7.05
N ASP A 86 18.48 -17.29 -5.75
CA ASP A 86 17.33 -17.11 -4.87
C ASP A 86 17.42 -15.81 -4.05
N PHE A 87 16.27 -15.28 -3.65
CA PHE A 87 16.19 -14.14 -2.73
C PHE A 87 15.99 -14.58 -1.28
N PHE A 88 15.54 -15.81 -1.04
CA PHE A 88 15.24 -16.27 0.29
C PHE A 88 16.42 -17.00 0.93
N ASP A 89 16.64 -16.70 2.20
CA ASP A 89 17.38 -17.53 3.11
C ASP A 89 16.38 -18.34 3.93
N ARG A 90 16.24 -19.62 3.57
CA ARG A 90 15.25 -20.52 4.18
C ARG A 90 15.89 -21.36 5.27
N PRO A 91 15.20 -21.58 6.40
CA PRO A 91 15.59 -22.62 7.33
C PRO A 91 15.51 -23.99 6.65
N PRO A 92 16.21 -25.01 7.17
CA PRO A 92 16.04 -26.38 6.70
C PRO A 92 14.59 -26.83 6.85
N HIS A 93 14.11 -27.66 5.93
CA HIS A 93 12.78 -28.29 6.06
C HIS A 93 12.66 -29.01 7.41
N PRO A 94 11.48 -29.00 8.09
CA PRO A 94 11.29 -29.57 9.43
C PRO A 94 11.89 -30.95 9.64
N VAL A 95 11.68 -31.86 8.68
CA VAL A 95 12.24 -33.23 8.70
C VAL A 95 13.77 -33.24 8.81
N PHE A 96 14.46 -32.39 8.04
CA PHE A 96 15.92 -32.31 8.07
C PHE A 96 16.45 -31.53 9.27
N ALA A 97 15.72 -30.49 9.71
CA ALA A 97 16.05 -29.74 10.91
C ALA A 97 16.10 -30.69 12.12
N LEU A 98 15.02 -31.44 12.37
CA LEU A 98 14.93 -32.39 13.48
C LEU A 98 15.95 -33.54 13.37
N HIS A 99 16.18 -34.06 12.17
CA HIS A 99 17.20 -35.08 11.95
C HIS A 99 18.60 -34.60 12.34
N ASN A 100 18.93 -33.35 12.01
CA ASN A 100 20.23 -32.76 12.35
C ASN A 100 20.33 -32.48 13.86
N SER A 101 19.27 -31.98 14.49
CA SER A 101 19.23 -31.73 15.93
C SER A 101 19.41 -33.01 16.75
N MET A 102 18.85 -34.13 16.28
CA MET A 102 19.07 -35.44 16.90
C MET A 102 20.51 -35.92 16.88
N LYS A 103 21.29 -35.57 15.86
CA LYS A 103 22.72 -35.93 15.80
C LYS A 103 23.58 -35.11 16.77
N GLY A 104 23.07 -33.96 17.22
CA GLY A 104 23.76 -33.05 18.12
C GLY A 104 23.26 -33.17 19.56
N SER A 105 22.34 -32.28 19.93
CA SER A 105 21.88 -32.06 21.30
C SER A 105 20.52 -32.68 21.63
N GLY A 106 19.92 -33.43 20.71
CA GLY A 106 18.55 -33.96 20.82
C GLY A 106 17.50 -33.05 20.16
N LEU A 107 16.25 -33.52 20.05
CA LEU A 107 15.18 -32.73 19.43
C LEU A 107 14.87 -31.47 20.22
N ASN A 108 14.90 -30.33 19.54
CA ASN A 108 14.50 -29.04 20.07
C ASN A 108 13.38 -28.44 19.19
N PRO A 109 12.23 -28.05 19.75
CA PRO A 109 11.15 -27.48 18.94
C PRO A 109 11.52 -26.11 18.34
N SER A 110 12.47 -25.38 18.92
CA SER A 110 12.94 -24.09 18.41
C SER A 110 13.49 -24.16 16.99
N ASP A 111 13.96 -25.33 16.55
CA ASP A 111 14.44 -25.55 15.17
C ASP A 111 13.32 -25.42 14.14
N LEU A 112 12.05 -25.52 14.57
CA LEU A 112 10.86 -25.39 13.72
C LEU A 112 10.19 -24.01 13.82
N TYR A 113 10.68 -23.11 14.69
CA TYR A 113 10.12 -21.75 14.82
C TYR A 113 10.73 -20.76 13.81
N LEU A 114 11.82 -21.17 13.16
CA LEU A 114 12.56 -20.35 12.22
C LEU A 114 11.71 -20.04 10.98
N ARG A 115 11.82 -18.80 10.50
CA ARG A 115 11.06 -18.33 9.33
C ARG A 115 11.97 -18.04 8.14
N ASP A 116 11.37 -18.05 6.96
CA ASP A 116 12.02 -17.57 5.75
C ASP A 116 12.43 -16.10 5.89
N VAL A 117 13.61 -15.76 5.38
CA VAL A 117 14.08 -14.37 5.33
C VAL A 117 14.33 -13.98 3.88
N PHE A 118 13.52 -13.07 3.36
CA PHE A 118 13.72 -12.43 2.07
C PHE A 118 14.85 -11.40 2.17
N ILE A 119 15.94 -11.65 1.46
CA ILE A 119 17.13 -10.80 1.41
C ILE A 119 16.98 -9.79 0.27
N TRP A 120 16.88 -8.51 0.61
CA TRP A 120 16.77 -7.41 -0.34
C TRP A 120 17.92 -6.41 -0.18
N LEU A 121 18.97 -6.59 -0.98
CA LEU A 121 20.13 -5.71 -1.00
C LEU A 121 20.26 -5.03 -2.38
N PRO A 122 19.60 -3.89 -2.63
CA PRO A 122 19.54 -3.23 -3.94
C PRO A 122 20.88 -3.06 -4.65
N TYR A 123 21.95 -2.77 -3.91
CA TYR A 123 23.29 -2.51 -4.43
C TYR A 123 24.04 -3.77 -4.91
N LEU A 124 23.45 -4.96 -4.71
CA LEU A 124 24.00 -6.25 -5.14
C LEU A 124 23.11 -6.94 -6.17
N LEU A 125 22.03 -6.29 -6.62
CA LEU A 125 21.07 -6.87 -7.55
C LEU A 125 21.57 -6.76 -9.00
N PRO A 126 21.22 -7.73 -9.87
CA PRO A 126 21.58 -7.67 -11.28
C PRO A 126 21.07 -6.38 -11.95
N GLY A 127 21.99 -5.65 -12.58
CA GLY A 127 21.68 -4.39 -13.27
C GLY A 127 21.41 -3.20 -12.34
N CYS A 128 21.73 -3.29 -11.05
CA CYS A 128 21.67 -2.13 -10.17
C CYS A 128 22.55 -0.99 -10.70
N PRO A 129 22.16 0.28 -10.47
CA PRO A 129 23.00 1.40 -10.86
C PRO A 129 24.33 1.38 -10.11
N THR A 130 25.37 1.98 -10.70
CA THR A 130 26.68 2.12 -10.05
C THR A 130 26.61 2.95 -8.76
N ARG A 131 25.68 3.90 -8.73
CA ARG A 131 25.34 4.71 -7.56
C ARG A 131 23.84 4.98 -7.54
N PHE A 132 23.24 4.88 -6.36
CA PHE A 132 21.90 5.43 -6.14
C PHE A 132 22.01 6.93 -5.94
N ILE A 133 20.99 7.66 -6.36
CA ILE A 133 20.93 9.13 -6.32
C ILE A 133 19.83 9.54 -5.34
N CYS A 134 20.10 10.57 -4.54
CA CYS A 134 19.15 11.18 -3.63
C CYS A 134 18.21 12.15 -4.38
N THR A 135 17.10 12.55 -3.77
CA THR A 135 16.21 13.58 -4.33
C THR A 135 16.88 14.95 -4.52
N CYS A 136 17.94 15.26 -3.76
CA CYS A 136 18.76 16.45 -3.96
C CYS A 136 19.77 16.34 -5.10
N GLY A 137 19.84 15.20 -5.79
CA GLY A 137 20.77 14.93 -6.89
C GLY A 137 22.13 14.35 -6.47
N ALA A 138 22.49 14.39 -5.19
CA ALA A 138 23.73 13.83 -4.69
C ALA A 138 23.71 12.29 -4.63
N ALA A 139 24.87 11.64 -4.73
CA ALA A 139 24.97 10.18 -4.64
C ALA A 139 24.64 9.68 -3.22
N LEU A 140 24.08 8.48 -3.10
CA LEU A 140 23.83 7.82 -1.83
C LEU A 140 24.95 6.86 -1.47
N SER A 141 25.37 6.91 -0.21
CA SER A 141 26.33 5.99 0.40
C SER A 141 25.60 4.87 1.14
N ARG A 142 26.23 3.71 1.28
CA ARG A 142 25.69 2.61 2.09
C ARG A 142 25.79 2.97 3.58
N ASN A 143 24.74 2.70 4.35
CA ASN A 143 24.65 2.98 5.78
C ASN A 143 24.31 1.73 6.60
N GLY A 144 25.02 0.62 6.34
CA GLY A 144 24.82 -0.64 7.04
C GLY A 144 23.47 -1.31 6.81
N PHE A 145 23.13 -2.26 7.67
CA PHE A 145 21.82 -2.91 7.72
C PHE A 145 20.88 -2.21 8.69
N ASN A 146 19.61 -2.61 8.67
CA ASN A 146 18.70 -2.21 9.74
C ASN A 146 19.08 -2.91 11.06
N ASP A 147 18.96 -2.16 12.15
CA ASP A 147 19.19 -2.65 13.51
C ASP A 147 17.89 -2.77 14.30
N ASP A 148 16.95 -1.87 14.03
CA ASP A 148 15.67 -1.79 14.75
C ASP A 148 14.51 -1.42 13.79
N PRO A 149 13.66 -2.39 13.43
CA PRO A 149 13.89 -3.83 13.58
C PRO A 149 14.98 -4.33 12.60
N ILE A 150 15.70 -5.41 12.96
CA ILE A 150 16.73 -6.03 12.10
C ILE A 150 16.15 -6.40 10.71
N ALA A 151 14.93 -6.94 10.71
CA ALA A 151 14.17 -7.25 9.51
C ALA A 151 12.69 -6.98 9.78
N ARG A 152 11.96 -6.51 8.77
CA ARG A 152 10.52 -6.25 8.89
C ARG A 152 9.75 -7.54 8.70
N ARG A 153 8.79 -7.85 9.58
CA ARG A 153 7.88 -8.97 9.39
C ARG A 153 6.90 -8.66 8.24
N VAL A 154 6.69 -9.62 7.35
CA VAL A 154 5.78 -9.53 6.21
C VAL A 154 4.69 -10.58 6.35
N ARG A 155 3.44 -10.14 6.40
CA ARG A 155 2.26 -11.01 6.53
C ARG A 155 2.09 -11.90 5.32
N HIS A 156 2.07 -13.21 5.54
CA HIS A 156 2.00 -14.20 4.48
C HIS A 156 1.23 -15.45 4.90
N ILE A 157 0.96 -16.33 3.93
CA ILE A 157 0.20 -17.56 4.09
C ILE A 157 0.95 -18.69 3.36
N PRO A 158 1.19 -19.85 4.01
CA PRO A 158 0.68 -20.23 5.33
C PRO A 158 1.40 -19.57 6.50
N ASP A 159 2.55 -18.94 6.28
CA ASP A 159 3.41 -18.42 7.35
C ASP A 159 4.03 -17.08 6.99
N ASP A 160 4.21 -16.21 7.98
CA ASP A 160 4.94 -14.94 7.84
C ASP A 160 6.41 -15.18 7.49
N PHE A 161 7.02 -14.21 6.80
CA PHE A 161 8.46 -14.18 6.52
C PHE A 161 9.05 -12.82 6.90
N PHE A 162 10.37 -12.72 6.97
CA PHE A 162 11.07 -11.48 7.28
C PHE A 162 11.72 -10.84 6.06
N LEU A 163 11.66 -9.52 5.95
CA LEU A 163 12.30 -8.72 4.93
C LEU A 163 13.55 -8.04 5.51
N PHE A 164 14.71 -8.51 5.09
CA PHE A 164 16.01 -7.98 5.48
C PHE A 164 16.56 -7.07 4.39
N THR A 165 16.94 -5.83 4.74
CA THR A 165 17.44 -4.83 3.79
C THR A 165 18.55 -3.98 4.40
N ASN A 166 19.30 -3.29 3.53
CA ASN A 166 20.27 -2.26 3.94
C ASN A 166 19.67 -0.86 3.94
N ARG A 167 20.37 0.07 4.59
CA ARG A 167 20.10 1.51 4.53
C ARG A 167 21.08 2.22 3.61
N PHE A 168 20.65 3.37 3.14
CA PHE A 168 21.43 4.34 2.40
C PHE A 168 21.37 5.69 3.12
N ILE A 169 22.39 6.52 2.89
CA ILE A 169 22.47 7.88 3.44
C ILE A 169 23.02 8.83 2.38
N CYS A 170 22.39 9.99 2.28
CA CYS A 170 22.91 11.13 1.53
C CYS A 170 23.89 11.88 2.43
N ASP A 171 25.12 11.40 2.51
CA ASP A 171 26.12 11.86 3.48
C ASP A 171 26.50 13.34 3.27
N ASP A 172 26.12 14.19 4.24
CA ASP A 172 26.40 15.63 4.30
C ASP A 172 27.85 15.95 4.66
N ARG A 173 28.60 14.97 5.18
CA ARG A 173 30.01 15.11 5.57
C ARG A 173 30.99 14.91 4.42
N ARG A 174 30.50 14.58 3.22
CA ARG A 174 31.36 14.41 2.04
C ARG A 174 31.92 15.76 1.58
N LEU A 175 33.25 15.83 1.45
CA LEU A 175 33.97 17.06 1.11
C LEU A 175 33.67 17.61 -0.30
N ASN A 176 33.57 16.73 -1.31
CA ASN A 176 33.47 17.16 -2.71
C ASN A 176 32.03 17.28 -3.22
N GLU A 177 31.10 16.53 -2.62
CA GLU A 177 29.68 16.46 -3.00
C GLU A 177 28.84 16.24 -1.72
N PRO A 178 28.69 17.27 -0.88
CA PRO A 178 27.92 17.14 0.36
C PRO A 178 26.47 16.78 0.04
N GLY A 179 25.98 15.74 0.69
CA GLY A 179 24.59 15.34 0.65
C GLY A 179 23.70 16.21 1.54
N CYS A 180 22.43 15.80 1.65
CA CYS A 180 21.42 16.49 2.46
C CYS A 180 21.16 15.84 3.83
N GLY A 181 21.95 14.83 4.22
CA GLY A 181 21.79 14.07 5.47
C GLY A 181 20.66 13.04 5.48
N THR A 182 19.78 13.02 4.47
CA THR A 182 18.62 12.13 4.43
C THR A 182 19.03 10.66 4.34
N SER A 183 18.42 9.82 5.19
CA SER A 183 18.56 8.36 5.14
C SER A 183 17.39 7.73 4.39
N TRP A 184 17.70 6.68 3.64
CA TRP A 184 16.75 5.90 2.86
C TRP A 184 16.85 4.43 3.21
N GLN A 185 15.73 3.73 3.29
CA GLN A 185 15.63 2.30 3.33
C GLN A 185 15.88 1.72 1.93
N GLY A 186 16.50 0.53 1.83
CA GLY A 186 16.61 -0.17 0.55
C GLY A 186 15.27 -0.60 -0.04
N THR A 187 14.23 -0.57 0.80
CA THR A 187 12.83 -0.73 0.44
C THR A 187 12.13 0.63 0.32
N ASP A 188 12.80 1.75 0.08
CA ASP A 188 12.09 3.00 -0.21
C ASP A 188 11.70 3.06 -1.69
N PRO A 189 10.53 3.64 -2.02
CA PRO A 189 10.08 3.71 -3.41
C PRO A 189 11.08 4.47 -4.30
N HIS A 190 11.75 5.48 -3.74
CA HIS A 190 12.81 6.24 -4.41
C HIS A 190 14.02 5.37 -4.79
N ILE A 191 14.40 4.43 -3.93
CA ILE A 191 15.51 3.49 -4.21
C ILE A 191 15.06 2.44 -5.23
N LEU A 192 13.86 1.88 -5.05
CA LEU A 192 13.30 0.88 -5.96
C LEU A 192 13.13 1.41 -7.38
N ALA A 193 12.68 2.66 -7.54
CA ALA A 193 12.46 3.29 -8.84
C ALA A 193 13.74 3.40 -9.69
N GLN A 194 14.92 3.37 -9.06
CA GLN A 194 16.23 3.42 -9.73
C GLN A 194 16.74 2.04 -10.17
N LEU A 195 16.08 0.95 -9.76
CA LEU A 195 16.44 -0.40 -10.18
C LEU A 195 15.86 -0.75 -11.56
N PRO A 196 16.41 -1.73 -12.29
CA PRO A 196 15.79 -2.24 -13.50
C PRO A 196 14.38 -2.78 -13.26
N ARG A 197 13.49 -2.63 -14.25
CA ARG A 197 12.07 -2.99 -14.10
C ARG A 197 11.85 -4.46 -13.70
N GLN A 198 12.63 -5.38 -14.26
CA GLN A 198 12.54 -6.80 -13.90
C GLN A 198 12.85 -7.07 -12.43
N VAL A 199 13.78 -6.30 -11.86
CA VAL A 199 14.15 -6.38 -10.44
C VAL A 199 13.06 -5.76 -9.57
N GLN A 200 12.51 -4.61 -9.98
CA GLN A 200 11.38 -3.99 -9.30
C GLN A 200 10.17 -4.93 -9.21
N VAL A 201 9.87 -5.68 -10.27
CA VAL A 201 8.74 -6.64 -10.31
C VAL A 201 9.01 -7.88 -9.45
N ALA A 202 10.27 -8.25 -9.27
CA ALA A 202 10.69 -9.36 -8.42
C ALA A 202 10.70 -9.01 -6.92
N PHE A 203 10.72 -7.71 -6.57
CA PHE A 203 10.59 -7.29 -5.18
C PHE A 203 9.28 -7.83 -4.60
N PRO A 204 9.29 -8.44 -3.39
CA PRO A 204 8.10 -8.95 -2.77
C PRO A 204 7.12 -7.80 -2.61
N GLY A 205 7.53 -6.59 -2.20
CA GLY A 205 6.71 -5.39 -2.07
C GLY A 205 6.49 -4.60 -3.37
N THR A 206 5.45 -3.78 -3.40
CA THR A 206 5.24 -2.68 -4.32
C THR A 206 5.07 -1.46 -3.47
N ILE A 207 5.75 -0.40 -3.86
CA ILE A 207 5.72 0.84 -3.11
C ILE A 207 5.25 1.93 -4.05
N PHE A 208 4.07 2.45 -3.75
CA PHE A 208 3.51 3.58 -4.45
C PHE A 208 4.03 4.85 -3.78
N GLY A 209 5.23 5.28 -4.18
CA GLY A 209 5.74 6.60 -3.84
C GLY A 209 5.21 7.65 -4.80
N TYR A 210 4.69 8.76 -4.27
CA TYR A 210 4.40 9.98 -5.01
C TYR A 210 5.72 10.65 -5.43
N GLY A 211 6.35 10.12 -6.47
CA GLY A 211 7.51 10.74 -7.12
C GLY A 211 7.10 11.36 -8.46
N PRO A 212 7.54 12.59 -8.79
CA PRO A 212 7.28 13.15 -10.09
C PRO A 212 8.25 12.53 -11.13
N ILE A 213 7.70 12.14 -12.30
CA ILE A 213 8.39 11.77 -13.55
C ILE A 213 9.08 10.36 -13.47
N ILE A 214 8.80 9.32 -14.30
CA ILE A 214 8.76 9.19 -15.76
C ILE A 214 7.82 8.04 -16.19
N HIS A 215 7.19 8.26 -17.34
CA HIS A 215 6.35 7.39 -18.18
C HIS A 215 6.67 5.89 -18.16
N SER A 216 5.76 5.11 -17.56
CA SER A 216 5.35 3.74 -17.92
C SER A 216 5.11 2.89 -16.67
N PHE A 217 4.10 3.28 -15.88
CA PHE A 217 3.58 2.45 -14.80
C PHE A 217 2.37 1.68 -15.32
N ASN A 218 2.40 0.36 -15.15
CA ASN A 218 1.27 -0.50 -15.46
C ASN A 218 0.55 -0.75 -14.13
N PRO A 219 -0.69 -0.25 -13.93
CA PRO A 219 -1.43 -0.37 -12.68
C PRO A 219 -1.81 -1.82 -12.31
N SER A 220 -1.52 -2.80 -13.17
CA SER A 220 -1.72 -4.22 -12.91
C SER A 220 -0.69 -4.85 -11.96
N LEU A 221 0.22 -4.08 -11.36
CA LEU A 221 1.41 -4.58 -10.64
C LEU A 221 1.45 -4.31 -9.13
N ALA A 222 0.32 -4.06 -8.46
CA ALA A 222 0.28 -4.09 -6.98
C ALA A 222 0.65 -5.50 -6.48
N SER A 223 1.91 -5.64 -6.10
CA SER A 223 2.62 -6.89 -5.85
C SER A 223 3.26 -6.77 -4.48
N ALA A 224 2.46 -7.06 -3.44
CA ALA A 224 2.72 -6.81 -2.01
C ALA A 224 2.91 -5.34 -1.64
N TYR A 225 2.80 -5.02 -0.36
CA TYR A 225 2.71 -3.63 0.06
C TYR A 225 3.48 -3.46 1.37
N ILE A 226 4.42 -2.53 1.35
CA ILE A 226 5.18 -2.10 2.52
C ILE A 226 4.78 -0.66 2.75
N SER A 227 4.11 -0.41 3.85
CA SER A 227 3.82 0.94 4.34
C SER A 227 4.60 1.19 5.62
N PRO A 228 4.58 2.43 6.13
CA PRO A 228 4.89 2.68 7.52
C PRO A 228 4.06 1.82 8.49
N ARG A 229 2.86 1.39 8.07
CA ARG A 229 1.86 0.65 8.87
C ARG A 229 1.95 -0.86 8.77
N GLY A 230 3.03 -1.40 8.21
CA GLY A 230 3.25 -2.84 8.10
C GLY A 230 3.62 -3.32 6.71
N ALA A 231 3.78 -4.64 6.59
CA ALA A 231 4.12 -5.27 5.32
C ALA A 231 3.26 -6.51 5.11
N ILE A 232 2.71 -6.64 3.90
CA ILE A 232 1.91 -7.78 3.46
C ILE A 232 2.47 -8.33 2.17
N SER A 233 2.39 -9.64 1.97
CA SER A 233 2.92 -10.39 0.81
C SER A 233 2.03 -10.31 -0.46
N LYS A 234 2.65 -10.57 -1.63
CA LYS A 234 2.01 -10.39 -2.95
C LYS A 234 0.86 -11.34 -3.15
N LEU A 235 1.06 -12.58 -2.71
CA LEU A 235 0.03 -13.60 -2.72
C LEU A 235 -1.16 -13.16 -1.87
N LEU A 236 -0.91 -12.68 -0.65
CA LEU A 236 -1.97 -12.30 0.27
C LEU A 236 -2.77 -11.10 -0.26
N VAL A 237 -2.11 -10.08 -0.82
CA VAL A 237 -2.80 -8.96 -1.50
C VAL A 237 -3.69 -9.43 -2.65
N ARG A 238 -3.23 -10.38 -3.47
CA ARG A 238 -4.03 -10.93 -4.58
C ARG A 238 -5.26 -11.68 -4.07
N LEU A 239 -5.09 -12.48 -3.02
CA LEU A 239 -6.19 -13.19 -2.37
C LEU A 239 -7.18 -12.21 -1.74
N MET A 240 -6.71 -11.15 -1.07
CA MET A 240 -7.55 -10.09 -0.51
C MET A 240 -8.36 -9.39 -1.59
N ARG A 241 -7.73 -8.95 -2.69
CA ARG A 241 -8.44 -8.26 -3.80
C ARG A 241 -9.55 -9.12 -4.37
N ASN A 242 -9.30 -10.41 -4.58
CA ASN A 242 -10.31 -11.34 -5.09
C ASN A 242 -11.39 -11.64 -4.05
N SER A 243 -11.04 -11.74 -2.77
CA SER A 243 -12.02 -12.03 -1.71
C SER A 243 -12.94 -10.83 -1.48
N PHE A 244 -12.37 -9.64 -1.39
CA PHE A 244 -13.10 -8.41 -1.06
C PHE A 244 -14.03 -8.01 -2.20
N SER A 245 -13.64 -8.27 -3.46
CA SER A 245 -14.52 -8.03 -4.61
C SER A 245 -15.75 -8.95 -4.65
N HIS A 246 -15.66 -10.14 -4.05
CA HIS A 246 -16.75 -11.13 -4.00
C HIS A 246 -17.47 -11.16 -2.65
N ARG A 247 -17.47 -10.05 -1.91
CA ARG A 247 -18.18 -9.85 -0.62
C ARG A 247 -17.58 -10.61 0.58
N HIS A 248 -16.41 -11.23 0.45
CA HIS A 248 -15.64 -11.68 1.60
C HIS A 248 -14.83 -10.50 2.14
N GLY A 249 -15.41 -9.76 3.10
CA GLY A 249 -14.75 -8.61 3.71
C GLY A 249 -13.50 -8.97 4.54
N ALA A 250 -12.89 -7.97 5.17
CA ALA A 250 -11.65 -8.14 5.92
C ALA A 250 -11.75 -9.12 7.11
N ALA A 251 -12.90 -9.17 7.79
CA ALA A 251 -13.12 -10.06 8.93
C ALA A 251 -13.07 -11.56 8.57
N PRO A 252 -13.94 -12.09 7.68
CA PRO A 252 -13.86 -13.51 7.31
C PRO A 252 -12.53 -13.87 6.62
N PHE A 253 -11.89 -12.91 5.95
CA PHE A 253 -10.55 -13.13 5.38
C PHE A 253 -9.47 -13.24 6.46
N SER A 254 -9.51 -12.38 7.50
CA SER A 254 -8.61 -12.46 8.66
C SER A 254 -8.75 -13.79 9.38
N GLU A 255 -9.98 -14.27 9.61
CA GLU A 255 -10.26 -15.58 10.21
C GLU A 255 -9.69 -16.73 9.36
N MET A 256 -9.87 -16.68 8.04
CA MET A 256 -9.30 -17.67 7.12
C MET A 256 -7.76 -17.71 7.20
N VAL A 257 -7.09 -16.55 7.20
CA VAL A 257 -5.63 -16.49 7.32
C VAL A 257 -5.17 -17.02 8.67
N THR A 258 -5.89 -16.64 9.72
CA THR A 258 -5.66 -17.10 11.10
C THR A 258 -5.70 -18.62 11.18
N GLU A 259 -6.77 -19.24 10.66
CA GLU A 259 -6.93 -20.70 10.66
C GLU A 259 -5.78 -21.40 9.93
N VAL A 260 -5.38 -20.90 8.75
CA VAL A 260 -4.27 -21.51 8.00
C VAL A 260 -2.94 -21.39 8.74
N GLN A 261 -2.70 -20.29 9.46
CA GLN A 261 -1.51 -20.14 10.29
C GLN A 261 -1.53 -21.09 11.51
N TYR A 262 -2.68 -21.27 12.15
CA TYR A 262 -2.83 -22.26 13.23
C TYR A 262 -2.62 -23.69 12.74
N LEU A 263 -3.11 -24.02 11.54
CA LEU A 263 -2.87 -25.33 10.92
C LEU A 263 -1.38 -25.56 10.63
N SER A 264 -0.66 -24.56 10.12
CA SER A 264 0.79 -24.67 9.91
C SER A 264 1.56 -24.88 11.23
N HIS A 265 1.13 -24.22 12.30
CA HIS A 265 1.67 -24.43 13.64
C HIS A 265 1.42 -25.87 14.13
N ALA A 266 0.19 -26.36 14.01
CA ALA A 266 -0.20 -27.71 14.40
C ALA A 266 0.56 -28.78 13.59
N ASP A 267 0.78 -28.55 12.29
CA ASP A 267 1.57 -29.45 11.44
C ASP A 267 3.02 -29.54 11.92
N ASN A 268 3.64 -28.43 12.31
CA ASN A 268 4.99 -28.42 12.86
C ASN A 268 5.06 -29.15 14.22
N GLU A 269 4.07 -28.96 15.10
CA GLU A 269 3.97 -29.69 16.36
C GLU A 269 3.79 -31.21 16.13
N LEU A 270 2.95 -31.60 15.16
CA LEU A 270 2.77 -32.99 14.78
C LEU A 270 4.07 -33.60 14.24
N ILE A 271 4.80 -32.89 13.38
CA ILE A 271 6.09 -33.36 12.86
C ILE A 271 7.10 -33.53 14.00
N TYR A 272 7.16 -32.59 14.94
CA TYR A 272 8.03 -32.65 16.12
C TYR A 272 7.73 -33.88 16.99
N THR A 273 6.46 -34.08 17.35
CA THR A 273 6.02 -35.21 18.19
C THR A 273 6.17 -36.56 17.49
N ALA A 274 5.90 -36.62 16.19
CA ALA A 274 6.12 -37.84 15.39
C ALA A 274 7.61 -38.20 15.30
N ALA A 275 8.48 -37.21 15.08
CA ALA A 275 9.93 -37.42 15.06
C ALA A 275 10.42 -37.94 16.42
N ALA A 276 9.98 -37.33 17.51
CA ALA A 276 10.30 -37.76 18.86
C ALA A 276 9.95 -39.21 19.15
N ASN A 277 8.74 -39.62 18.76
CA ASN A 277 8.32 -41.00 18.88
C ASN A 277 9.19 -41.93 18.02
N SER A 278 9.48 -41.54 16.78
CA SER A 278 10.33 -42.33 15.87
C SER A 278 11.77 -42.51 16.39
N TYR A 279 12.32 -41.53 17.10
CA TYR A 279 13.66 -41.61 17.68
C TYR A 279 13.67 -42.17 19.12
N GLY A 280 12.52 -42.51 19.68
CA GLY A 280 12.41 -43.03 21.05
C GLY A 280 12.82 -42.02 22.13
N GLN A 281 12.68 -40.71 21.87
CA GLN A 281 13.09 -39.68 22.81
C GLN A 281 12.07 -39.54 23.94
N THR A 282 12.55 -39.65 25.18
CA THR A 282 11.76 -39.44 26.41
C THR A 282 11.98 -38.02 26.96
N GLY A 283 10.96 -37.43 27.60
CA GLY A 283 11.09 -36.11 28.23
C GLY A 283 11.11 -34.97 27.22
N LEU A 284 10.13 -34.96 26.30
CA LEU A 284 10.05 -33.96 25.25
C LEU A 284 9.78 -32.57 25.78
N MET A 285 10.50 -31.60 25.23
CA MET A 285 10.19 -30.21 25.43
C MET A 285 8.82 -29.91 24.82
N ARG A 286 8.02 -29.13 25.54
CA ARG A 286 6.70 -28.72 25.05
C ARG A 286 6.89 -27.78 23.85
N PHE A 287 6.15 -28.03 22.78
CA PHE A 287 6.05 -27.10 21.66
C PHE A 287 5.37 -25.82 22.15
N SER A 288 5.90 -24.66 21.75
CA SER A 288 5.39 -23.38 22.26
C SER A 288 3.97 -23.15 21.77
N ALA A 289 3.19 -22.39 22.55
CA ALA A 289 1.92 -21.87 22.08
C ALA A 289 2.11 -21.06 20.79
N PHE A 290 1.08 -21.00 19.96
CA PHE A 290 1.13 -20.30 18.68
C PHE A 290 1.57 -18.85 18.84
N ASP A 291 1.02 -18.14 19.81
CA ASP A 291 1.26 -16.72 20.08
C ASP A 291 2.43 -16.46 21.06
N ASP A 292 3.21 -17.48 21.43
CA ASP A 292 4.35 -17.31 22.33
C ASP A 292 5.42 -16.42 21.68
N PRO A 293 5.65 -15.18 22.18
CA PRO A 293 6.56 -14.23 21.54
C PRO A 293 8.04 -14.66 21.57
N LYS A 294 8.41 -15.57 22.48
CA LYS A 294 9.78 -16.10 22.58
C LYS A 294 9.96 -17.39 21.79
N GLY A 295 8.87 -18.11 21.53
CA GLY A 295 8.81 -19.34 20.76
C GLY A 295 8.39 -19.11 19.31
N TYR A 296 7.28 -19.71 18.90
CA TYR A 296 6.76 -19.70 17.53
C TYR A 296 6.37 -18.31 17.01
N ALA A 297 5.94 -17.43 17.92
CA ALA A 297 5.61 -16.02 17.67
C ALA A 297 4.66 -15.81 16.47
N GLY A 298 3.63 -16.64 16.38
CA GLY A 298 2.51 -16.51 15.45
C GLY A 298 1.74 -15.22 15.70
N SER A 299 1.36 -14.55 14.62
CA SER A 299 0.73 -13.23 14.68
C SER A 299 -0.12 -13.03 13.41
N PRO A 300 -1.34 -13.56 13.36
CA PRO A 300 -2.19 -13.44 12.20
C PRO A 300 -2.66 -11.99 12.05
N PRO A 301 -2.85 -11.51 10.81
CA PRO A 301 -3.27 -10.14 10.58
C PRO A 301 -4.73 -9.93 10.99
N SER A 302 -5.01 -8.89 11.78
CA SER A 302 -6.39 -8.56 12.17
C SER A 302 -7.20 -7.97 11.02
N ALA A 303 -8.53 -7.97 11.16
CA ALA A 303 -9.42 -7.35 10.18
C ALA A 303 -9.16 -5.83 10.01
N PRO A 304 -8.97 -5.02 11.08
CA PRO A 304 -8.58 -3.62 10.96
C PRO A 304 -7.25 -3.44 10.20
N TYR A 305 -6.23 -4.23 10.52
CA TYR A 305 -4.94 -4.19 9.83
C TYR A 305 -5.09 -4.43 8.33
N LEU A 306 -5.82 -5.49 7.95
CA LEU A 306 -6.08 -5.82 6.56
C LEU A 306 -6.90 -4.72 5.85
N LYS A 307 -7.88 -4.13 6.52
CA LYS A 307 -8.67 -3.03 5.97
C LYS A 307 -7.81 -1.78 5.74
N GLY A 308 -6.96 -1.42 6.70
CA GLY A 308 -6.02 -0.30 6.60
C GLY A 308 -5.06 -0.47 5.43
N LEU A 309 -4.37 -1.62 5.36
CA LEU A 309 -3.47 -1.91 4.24
C LEU A 309 -4.21 -1.99 2.90
N PHE A 310 -5.39 -2.60 2.85
CA PHE A 310 -6.16 -2.66 1.61
C PHE A 310 -6.55 -1.27 1.10
N THR A 311 -6.98 -0.39 2.00
CA THR A 311 -7.33 1.00 1.68
C THR A 311 -6.14 1.73 1.09
N ASP A 312 -4.97 1.59 1.70
CA ASP A 312 -3.73 2.15 1.18
C ASP A 312 -3.40 1.59 -0.22
N ILE A 313 -3.50 0.27 -0.40
CA ILE A 313 -3.21 -0.43 -1.66
C ILE A 313 -4.12 0.03 -2.80
N ILE A 314 -5.42 0.22 -2.56
CA ILE A 314 -6.37 0.67 -3.59
C ILE A 314 -6.30 2.18 -3.83
N SER A 315 -5.88 2.96 -2.82
CA SER A 315 -5.70 4.41 -2.94
C SER A 315 -4.42 4.78 -3.69
N ALA A 316 -3.40 3.94 -3.59
CA ALA A 316 -2.12 4.10 -4.27
C ALA A 316 -2.22 4.36 -5.80
N PRO A 317 -2.98 3.58 -6.59
CA PRO A 317 -3.15 3.83 -8.02
C PRO A 317 -4.17 4.95 -8.33
N ARG A 318 -4.74 5.63 -7.33
CA ARG A 318 -5.84 6.61 -7.51
C ARG A 318 -5.53 7.65 -8.58
N ILE A 319 -4.35 8.28 -8.55
CA ILE A 319 -4.01 9.33 -9.53
C ILE A 319 -4.02 8.81 -10.97
N TYR A 320 -3.65 7.55 -11.18
CA TYR A 320 -3.67 6.93 -12.50
C TYR A 320 -5.08 6.54 -12.92
N ILE A 321 -5.88 6.00 -11.99
CA ILE A 321 -7.30 5.70 -12.24
C ILE A 321 -8.04 7.00 -12.56
N GLU A 322 -7.79 8.07 -11.82
CA GLU A 322 -8.37 9.38 -12.07
C GLU A 322 -7.92 9.95 -13.41
N ARG A 323 -6.65 9.77 -13.80
CA ARG A 323 -6.14 10.18 -15.11
C ARG A 323 -6.74 9.37 -16.26
N ASP A 324 -6.79 8.05 -16.14
CA ASP A 324 -7.43 7.15 -17.11
C ASP A 324 -8.90 7.53 -17.30
N THR A 325 -9.62 7.61 -16.19
CA THR A 325 -10.99 8.09 -16.14
C THR A 325 -11.11 9.46 -16.81
N ALA A 326 -10.20 10.39 -16.52
CA ALA A 326 -10.15 11.73 -17.12
C ALA A 326 -9.94 11.75 -18.64
N THR A 327 -9.35 10.71 -19.23
CA THR A 327 -9.13 10.63 -20.68
C THR A 327 -10.28 10.00 -21.45
N LYS A 328 -11.20 9.29 -20.77
CA LYS A 328 -12.31 8.61 -21.43
C LYS A 328 -13.25 9.60 -22.13
N PRO A 329 -13.83 9.22 -23.28
CA PRO A 329 -14.85 10.03 -23.93
C PRO A 329 -16.11 10.08 -23.07
N LEU A 330 -16.96 11.07 -23.32
CA LEU A 330 -18.26 11.23 -22.67
C LEU A 330 -19.20 11.93 -23.65
N THR A 331 -19.28 11.44 -24.89
CA THR A 331 -20.21 12.00 -25.88
C THR A 331 -21.64 11.67 -25.48
N ILE A 332 -21.86 10.48 -24.91
CA ILE A 332 -23.11 10.08 -24.28
C ILE A 332 -22.84 9.81 -22.80
N ALA A 333 -23.37 10.66 -21.93
CA ALA A 333 -23.31 10.47 -20.49
C ALA A 333 -24.52 9.66 -20.02
N LYS A 334 -24.29 8.61 -19.23
CA LYS A 334 -25.32 7.89 -18.47
C LYS A 334 -25.08 8.16 -17.00
N ALA A 335 -25.91 9.00 -16.40
CA ALA A 335 -25.76 9.46 -15.03
C ALA A 335 -26.86 8.91 -14.13
N ASP A 336 -26.47 8.40 -12.97
CA ASP A 336 -27.37 7.74 -12.02
C ASP A 336 -27.09 8.18 -10.57
N HIS A 337 -28.12 8.17 -9.74
CA HIS A 337 -28.04 8.48 -8.31
C HIS A 337 -28.38 7.24 -7.48
N ALA A 338 -27.38 6.68 -6.81
CA ALA A 338 -27.60 5.60 -5.86
C ALA A 338 -27.83 6.17 -4.44
N PHE A 339 -29.02 5.96 -3.89
CA PHE A 339 -29.38 6.38 -2.52
C PHE A 339 -29.11 5.32 -1.46
N ASP A 340 -28.92 4.06 -1.86
CA ASP A 340 -28.71 2.98 -0.90
C ASP A 340 -27.31 3.02 -0.27
N VAL A 341 -26.30 3.39 -1.05
CA VAL A 341 -24.92 3.50 -0.56
C VAL A 341 -24.81 4.51 0.57
N THR A 342 -25.51 5.65 0.48
CA THR A 342 -25.46 6.71 1.49
C THR A 342 -26.16 6.33 2.81
N LYS A 343 -27.02 5.30 2.83
CA LYS A 343 -27.59 4.76 4.08
C LYS A 343 -26.54 4.12 4.98
N HIS A 344 -25.41 3.69 4.41
CA HIS A 344 -24.32 3.04 5.11
C HIS A 344 -23.15 3.99 5.42
N ILE A 345 -23.25 5.27 5.03
CA ILE A 345 -22.26 6.29 5.34
C ILE A 345 -22.68 6.98 6.65
N GLY A 346 -21.74 7.09 7.59
CA GLY A 346 -21.96 7.77 8.86
C GLY A 346 -22.37 9.24 8.68
N GLY A 347 -23.23 9.72 9.56
CA GLY A 347 -23.57 11.13 9.68
C GLY A 347 -22.67 11.87 10.67
N VAL A 348 -22.63 13.19 10.60
CA VAL A 348 -22.02 14.03 11.66
C VAL A 348 -23.10 14.40 12.66
N LYS A 349 -22.85 14.09 13.95
CA LYS A 349 -23.83 14.28 15.04
C LYS A 349 -25.18 13.59 14.77
N GLY A 350 -25.16 12.44 14.07
CA GLY A 350 -26.37 11.70 13.71
C GLY A 350 -27.11 12.22 12.48
N GLU A 351 -26.69 13.35 11.90
CA GLU A 351 -27.29 13.90 10.68
C GLU A 351 -26.57 13.40 9.43
N ARG A 352 -27.34 12.95 8.43
CA ARG A 352 -26.79 12.49 7.15
C ARG A 352 -26.25 13.67 6.36
N ILE A 353 -24.93 13.71 6.20
CA ILE A 353 -24.28 14.70 5.34
C ILE A 353 -24.53 14.40 3.86
N PHE A 354 -24.66 13.12 3.50
CA PHE A 354 -24.76 12.68 2.11
C PHE A 354 -26.13 12.10 1.79
N THR A 355 -26.71 12.55 0.68
CA THR A 355 -28.03 12.11 0.21
C THR A 355 -27.93 11.07 -0.90
N ALA A 356 -26.99 11.22 -1.83
CA ALA A 356 -26.82 10.28 -2.94
C ALA A 356 -25.35 10.07 -3.33
N ALA A 357 -25.04 8.90 -3.89
CA ALA A 357 -23.84 8.65 -4.67
C ALA A 357 -24.17 8.85 -6.15
N TYR A 358 -23.58 9.89 -6.75
CA TYR A 358 -23.69 10.17 -8.17
C TYR A 358 -22.64 9.38 -8.94
N THR A 359 -23.08 8.67 -9.98
CA THR A 359 -22.21 7.97 -10.92
C THR A 359 -22.47 8.47 -12.33
N CYS A 360 -21.43 8.51 -13.15
CA CYS A 360 -21.50 8.91 -14.55
C CYS A 360 -20.69 7.92 -15.37
N MET A 361 -21.31 7.29 -16.37
CA MET A 361 -20.70 6.38 -17.33
C MET A 361 -20.74 7.00 -18.73
N ASN A 362 -19.83 6.56 -19.60
CA ASN A 362 -19.81 6.97 -21.00
C ASN A 362 -20.65 6.03 -21.90
N GLU A 363 -20.61 6.28 -23.21
CA GLU A 363 -21.24 5.47 -24.26
C GLU A 363 -20.82 3.98 -24.25
N PHE A 364 -19.66 3.65 -23.67
CA PHE A 364 -19.09 2.30 -23.61
C PHE A 364 -19.26 1.65 -22.23
N GLU A 365 -20.10 2.22 -21.36
CA GLU A 365 -20.33 1.72 -19.99
C GLU A 365 -19.09 1.76 -19.09
N GLU A 366 -18.14 2.62 -19.43
CA GLU A 366 -16.97 2.85 -18.61
C GLU A 366 -17.26 3.98 -17.61
N ALA A 367 -16.81 3.79 -16.37
CA ALA A 367 -16.92 4.82 -15.34
C ALA A 367 -16.15 6.09 -15.75
N ARG A 368 -16.84 7.24 -15.70
CA ARG A 368 -16.32 8.56 -16.04
C ARG A 368 -16.25 9.52 -14.85
N GLY A 369 -17.08 9.28 -13.86
CA GLY A 369 -17.07 10.03 -12.61
C GLY A 369 -17.89 9.35 -11.54
N HIS A 370 -17.48 9.56 -10.30
CA HIS A 370 -18.23 9.20 -9.11
C HIS A 370 -18.09 10.35 -8.11
N SER A 371 -19.15 10.66 -7.38
CA SER A 371 -19.14 11.69 -6.34
C SER A 371 -20.20 11.38 -5.31
N ILE A 372 -19.93 11.69 -4.05
CA ILE A 372 -20.91 11.63 -2.98
C ILE A 372 -21.45 13.05 -2.78
N LEU A 373 -22.78 13.21 -2.83
CA LEU A 373 -23.44 14.50 -2.86
C LEU A 373 -24.20 14.75 -1.55
N SER A 374 -24.04 15.95 -0.97
CA SER A 374 -24.74 16.33 0.27
C SER A 374 -26.17 16.80 0.05
N ILE A 375 -26.43 17.35 -1.12
CA ILE A 375 -27.74 17.73 -1.68
C ILE A 375 -27.64 17.29 -3.15
N LEU A 376 -28.72 17.16 -3.93
CA LEU A 376 -28.68 16.82 -5.37
C LEU A 376 -27.93 17.84 -6.28
N GLN A 377 -26.92 18.55 -5.75
CA GLN A 377 -26.00 19.46 -6.40
C GLN A 377 -25.01 18.70 -7.28
N VAL A 378 -25.45 18.36 -8.50
CA VAL A 378 -24.62 17.71 -9.53
C VAL A 378 -23.66 18.71 -10.22
N ALA A 379 -23.80 19.99 -9.89
CA ALA A 379 -23.09 21.11 -10.50
C ALA A 379 -21.57 20.97 -10.56
N GLY A 380 -20.94 20.71 -9.41
CA GLY A 380 -19.50 20.56 -9.28
C GLY A 380 -18.97 19.40 -10.13
N PRO A 381 -19.50 18.17 -9.97
CA PRO A 381 -19.15 17.03 -10.82
C PRO A 381 -19.27 17.31 -12.33
N CYS A 382 -20.34 17.96 -12.76
CA CYS A 382 -20.58 18.27 -14.18
C CYS A 382 -19.58 19.29 -14.74
N ARG A 383 -19.30 20.37 -14.01
CA ARG A 383 -18.25 21.34 -14.39
C ARG A 383 -16.88 20.65 -14.48
N ARG A 384 -16.58 19.72 -13.56
CA ARG A 384 -15.35 18.93 -13.60
C ARG A 384 -15.27 18.10 -14.88
N HIS A 385 -16.33 17.37 -15.26
CA HIS A 385 -16.34 16.57 -16.49
C HIS A 385 -16.05 17.42 -17.73
N VAL A 386 -16.69 18.58 -17.86
CA VAL A 386 -16.52 19.48 -19.01
C VAL A 386 -15.08 19.98 -19.13
N ARG A 387 -14.47 20.38 -18.00
CA ARG A 387 -13.06 20.78 -17.97
C ARG A 387 -12.15 19.62 -18.40
N LEU A 388 -12.41 18.41 -17.91
CA LEU A 388 -11.60 17.23 -18.24
C LEU A 388 -11.75 16.82 -19.71
N LEU A 389 -12.94 16.93 -20.30
CA LEU A 389 -13.16 16.68 -21.73
C LEU A 389 -12.36 17.66 -22.59
N ARG A 390 -12.43 18.96 -22.27
CA ARG A 390 -11.65 20.00 -22.97
C ARG A 390 -10.15 19.75 -22.85
N ALA A 391 -9.66 19.48 -21.64
CA ALA A 391 -8.24 19.21 -21.39
C ALA A 391 -7.73 17.97 -22.14
N SER A 392 -8.59 16.96 -22.29
CA SER A 392 -8.26 15.71 -23.00
C SER A 392 -8.57 15.76 -24.51
N LYS A 393 -9.03 16.92 -25.03
CA LYS A 393 -9.45 17.10 -26.43
C LYS A 393 -10.54 16.13 -26.88
N ASN A 394 -11.40 15.69 -25.96
CA ASN A 394 -12.56 14.88 -26.29
C ASN A 394 -13.71 15.78 -26.77
N PRO A 395 -14.60 15.27 -27.64
CA PRO A 395 -15.82 15.98 -28.02
C PRO A 395 -16.67 16.35 -26.80
N PRO A 396 -17.42 17.46 -26.85
CA PRO A 396 -18.37 17.80 -25.78
C PRO A 396 -19.45 16.73 -25.67
N THR A 397 -20.03 16.61 -24.47
CA THR A 397 -21.16 15.73 -24.23
C THR A 397 -22.38 16.21 -25.02
N GLN A 398 -22.97 15.32 -25.82
CA GLN A 398 -24.11 15.62 -26.67
C GLN A 398 -25.42 15.13 -26.05
N ILE A 399 -25.37 13.98 -25.36
CA ILE A 399 -26.55 13.32 -24.81
C ILE A 399 -26.28 12.97 -23.34
N LEU A 400 -27.28 13.18 -22.50
CA LEU A 400 -27.28 12.76 -21.10
C LEU A 400 -28.54 11.93 -20.79
N TYR A 401 -28.34 10.69 -20.36
CA TYR A 401 -29.36 9.83 -19.78
C TYR A 401 -29.34 9.95 -18.26
N THR A 402 -30.52 10.14 -17.66
CA THR A 402 -30.72 10.12 -16.20
C THR A 402 -32.14 9.68 -15.88
N ASP A 403 -32.26 8.89 -14.81
CA ASP A 403 -33.45 8.22 -14.30
C ASP A 403 -34.38 9.13 -13.47
N SER A 404 -33.98 10.38 -13.18
CA SER A 404 -34.81 11.36 -12.45
C SER A 404 -35.51 12.36 -13.38
N PRO A 405 -36.75 12.06 -13.82
CA PRO A 405 -37.55 12.99 -14.60
C PRO A 405 -38.30 14.06 -13.79
N GLN A 406 -38.34 13.97 -12.46
CA GLN A 406 -39.31 14.73 -11.64
C GLN A 406 -38.75 16.01 -10.99
N GLY A 407 -37.44 16.19 -10.85
CA GLY A 407 -36.82 17.46 -10.43
C GLY A 407 -36.69 18.52 -11.54
N ARG A 408 -37.35 18.30 -12.70
CA ARG A 408 -36.88 18.76 -14.01
C ARG A 408 -37.18 20.20 -14.44
N LEU A 409 -37.95 21.02 -13.72
CA LEU A 409 -38.39 22.29 -14.34
C LEU A 409 -37.61 23.55 -13.94
N ASN A 410 -37.03 23.65 -12.75
CA ASN A 410 -36.51 24.97 -12.29
C ASN A 410 -34.99 25.07 -12.04
N TYR A 411 -34.25 23.96 -11.93
CA TYR A 411 -32.82 24.04 -11.56
C TYR A 411 -31.88 23.20 -12.45
N PHE A 412 -32.33 22.05 -12.95
CA PHE A 412 -31.46 21.08 -13.64
C PHE A 412 -31.12 21.42 -15.11
N PRO A 413 -32.08 21.88 -15.96
CA PRO A 413 -31.79 22.13 -17.37
C PRO A 413 -30.79 23.27 -17.58
N ILE A 414 -30.98 24.41 -16.90
CA ILE A 414 -30.16 25.62 -17.09
C ILE A 414 -28.69 25.37 -16.72
N MET A 415 -28.47 24.61 -15.65
CA MET A 415 -27.13 24.35 -15.13
C MET A 415 -26.38 23.25 -15.89
N MET A 416 -27.09 22.24 -16.40
CA MET A 416 -26.48 21.17 -17.21
C MET A 416 -26.29 21.57 -18.67
N ILE A 417 -27.23 22.33 -19.25
CA ILE A 417 -27.09 22.92 -20.58
C ILE A 417 -25.91 23.90 -20.57
N SER A 418 -25.75 24.76 -19.55
CA SER A 418 -24.59 25.66 -19.46
C SER A 418 -23.26 24.96 -19.18
N CYS A 419 -23.27 23.78 -18.55
CA CYS A 419 -22.05 23.02 -18.32
C CYS A 419 -21.66 22.18 -19.56
N PHE A 420 -22.56 21.35 -20.10
CA PHE A 420 -22.22 20.35 -21.11
C PHE A 420 -22.39 20.82 -22.55
N LEU A 421 -23.29 21.76 -22.82
CA LEU A 421 -23.47 22.32 -24.16
C LEU A 421 -22.72 23.65 -24.21
N PRO A 422 -21.69 23.80 -25.07
CA PRO A 422 -21.27 25.14 -25.45
C PRO A 422 -22.50 25.85 -25.99
N ALA A 423 -22.74 27.08 -25.53
CA ALA A 423 -23.78 27.93 -26.07
C ALA A 423 -23.42 28.33 -27.52
N GLU A 424 -23.58 27.43 -28.47
CA GLU A 424 -23.78 27.76 -29.88
C GLU A 424 -25.25 27.50 -30.19
N ARG A 425 -26.10 28.43 -29.72
CA ARG A 425 -27.36 28.74 -30.39
C ARG A 425 -27.16 30.00 -31.21
N SER A 426 -26.40 29.90 -32.29
CA SER A 426 -26.62 30.69 -33.49
C SER A 426 -27.46 29.83 -34.45
N PHE A 427 -28.71 29.61 -34.07
CA PHE A 427 -29.73 29.15 -35.03
C PHE A 427 -30.33 30.41 -35.66
N HIS A 428 -30.13 30.53 -36.96
CA HIS A 428 -30.73 31.46 -37.91
C HIS A 428 -32.01 32.16 -37.45
N GLU A 429 -31.95 33.49 -37.41
CA GLU A 429 -33.02 34.34 -37.99
C GLU A 429 -32.53 34.87 -39.34
#